data_AF-A0A0H4BAT8-F1
#
_entry.id   AF-A0A0H4BAT8-F1
#
_cell.length_a   1.000
_cell.length_b   1.000
_cell.length_c   1.000
_cell.angle_alpha   90.00
_cell.angle_beta   90.00
_cell.angle_gamma   90.00
#
_symmetry.space_group_name_H-M   'P 1'
#
loop_
_entity.id
_entity.type
_entity.pdbx_description
1 polymer ?
#
loop_
_entity_poly.entity_id
_entity_poly.type
_entity_poly.pdbx_seq_one_letter_code
_entity_poly.pdbx_strand_id
1 'polypeptide(L)' 'MLWLKRWNFIERARLERELWDAFEAKEDIEAMVNALQARIEAMETTDPELGDQRFRLDVWMTTLERIRKIEAMMAGKER' A
#
# COMPACT_ATOMS: atom_id res chain seq x y z
N MET A 1 4.37 -21.96 8.65
CA MET A 1 3.21 -21.55 7.82
C MET A 1 3.41 -20.21 7.08
N LEU A 2 4.65 -19.76 6.77
CA LEU A 2 4.89 -18.50 6.03
C LEU A 2 4.93 -18.67 4.50
N TRP A 3 5.15 -19.88 4.00
CA TRP A 3 5.36 -20.13 2.56
C TRP A 3 4.08 -20.02 1.72
N LEU A 4 2.90 -20.28 2.30
CA LEU A 4 1.59 -20.15 1.64
C LEU A 4 1.11 -18.69 1.50
N LYS A 5 1.44 -17.79 2.44
CA LYS A 5 1.11 -16.35 2.31
C LYS A 5 1.98 -15.64 1.25
N ARG A 6 3.16 -16.16 0.94
CA ARG A 6 4.06 -15.59 -0.08
C ARG A 6 3.58 -15.82 -1.53
N TRP A 7 2.52 -16.62 -1.69
CA TRP A 7 1.78 -16.84 -2.94
C TRP A 7 0.42 -16.15 -2.96
N ASN A 8 0.20 -15.17 -2.07
CA ASN A 8 -1.02 -14.38 -2.08
C ASN A 8 -0.95 -13.28 -3.16
N PHE A 9 -0.64 -13.66 -4.40
CA PHE A 9 -0.64 -12.75 -5.56
C PHE A 9 -2.00 -12.07 -5.71
N ILE A 10 -3.08 -12.81 -5.45
CA ILE A 10 -4.44 -12.28 -5.47
C ILE A 10 -4.61 -11.20 -4.40
N GLU A 11 -4.22 -11.46 -3.16
CA GLU A 11 -4.35 -10.46 -2.10
C GLU A 11 -3.43 -9.26 -2.31
N ARG A 12 -2.21 -9.49 -2.77
CA ARG A 12 -1.31 -8.40 -3.17
C ARG A 12 -1.95 -7.56 -4.27
N ALA A 13 -2.46 -8.18 -5.33
CA ALA A 13 -3.12 -7.47 -6.42
C ALA A 13 -4.37 -6.70 -5.95
N ARG A 14 -5.14 -7.26 -5.00
CA ARG A 14 -6.26 -6.56 -4.36
C ARG A 14 -5.77 -5.30 -3.62
N LEU A 15 -4.75 -5.43 -2.78
CA LEU A 15 -4.21 -4.32 -1.99
C LEU A 15 -3.53 -3.25 -2.87
N GLU A 16 -2.86 -3.67 -3.94
CA GLU A 16 -2.35 -2.75 -4.98
C GLU A 16 -3.52 -2.00 -5.62
N ARG A 17 -4.59 -2.71 -6.02
CA ARG A 17 -5.76 -2.11 -6.65
C ARG A 17 -6.45 -1.12 -5.72
N GLU A 18 -6.55 -1.42 -4.43
CA GLU A 18 -7.14 -0.52 -3.42
C GLU A 18 -6.46 0.86 -3.44
N LEU A 19 -5.12 0.91 -3.47
CA LEU A 19 -4.40 2.18 -3.52
C LEU A 19 -4.49 2.87 -4.89
N TRP A 20 -4.52 2.09 -5.99
CA TRP A 20 -4.75 2.63 -7.32
C TRP A 20 -6.15 3.24 -7.48
N ASP A 21 -7.19 2.60 -6.95
CA ASP A 21 -8.57 3.11 -6.98
C ASP A 21 -8.67 4.43 -6.21
N ALA A 22 -8.04 4.53 -5.03
CA ALA A 22 -7.98 5.76 -4.25
C ALA A 22 -7.25 6.88 -5.02
N PHE A 23 -6.13 6.54 -5.68
CA PHE A 23 -5.41 7.48 -6.54
C PHE A 23 -6.27 7.96 -7.73
N GLU A 24 -6.95 7.03 -8.43
CA GLU A 24 -7.87 7.33 -9.54
C GLU A 24 -9.03 8.23 -9.07
N ALA A 25 -9.50 8.03 -7.83
CA ALA A 25 -10.52 8.85 -7.17
C ALA A 25 -10.01 10.22 -6.67
N LYS A 26 -8.72 10.54 -6.86
CA LYS A 26 -8.04 11.76 -6.36
C LYS A 26 -8.01 11.88 -4.83
N GLU A 27 -8.06 10.76 -4.13
CA GLU A 27 -7.84 10.72 -2.69
C GLU A 27 -6.36 10.93 -2.35
N ASP A 28 -6.09 11.36 -1.11
CA ASP A 28 -4.73 11.53 -0.61
C ASP A 28 -4.15 10.19 -0.17
N ILE A 29 -3.59 9.47 -1.14
CA ILE A 29 -2.94 8.16 -0.94
C ILE A 29 -1.74 8.22 0.02
N GLU A 30 -1.08 9.38 0.18
CA GLU A 30 0.00 9.53 1.16
C GLU A 30 -0.57 9.60 2.57
N ALA A 31 -1.62 10.39 2.78
CA ALA A 31 -2.32 10.45 4.06
C ALA A 31 -2.87 9.07 4.46
N MET A 32 -3.40 8.28 3.51
CA MET A 32 -3.88 6.92 3.78
C MET A 32 -2.76 5.98 4.23
N VAL A 33 -1.61 6.00 3.54
CA VAL A 33 -0.44 5.19 3.91
C VAL A 33 0.10 5.59 5.28
N ASN A 34 0.22 6.89 5.54
CA ASN A 34 0.69 7.41 6.83
C ASN A 34 -0.29 7.06 7.98
N ALA A 35 -1.60 7.14 7.73
CA ALA A 35 -2.61 6.75 8.72
C ALA A 35 -2.55 5.25 9.05
N LEU A 36 -2.32 4.40 8.03
CA LEU A 36 -2.12 2.97 8.24
C LEU A 36 -0.85 2.69 9.06
N GLN A 37 0.25 3.37 8.74
CA GLN A 37 1.49 3.25 9.49
C GLN A 37 1.28 3.64 10.97
N ALA A 38 0.70 4.80 11.22
CA ALA A 38 0.43 5.27 12.58
C ALA A 38 -0.47 4.30 13.36
N ARG A 39 -1.48 3.72 12.69
CA ARG A 39 -2.34 2.68 13.29
C ARG A 39 -1.53 1.44 13.67
N ILE A 40 -0.65 0.95 12.79
CA ILE A 40 0.21 -0.22 13.05
C ILE A 40 1.16 0.04 14.21
N GLU A 41 1.74 1.24 14.29
CA GLU A 41 2.64 1.62 15.40
C GLU A 41 1.91 1.68 16.75
N ALA A 42 0.61 1.97 16.74
CA ALA A 42 -0.24 1.95 17.93
C ALA A 42 -0.80 0.55 18.29
N MET A 43 -0.59 -0.46 17.45
CA MET A 43 -1.07 -1.82 17.71
C MET A 43 -0.17 -2.58 18.69
N GLU A 44 -0.79 -3.40 19.53
CA GLU A 44 -0.07 -4.33 20.40
C GLU A 44 0.64 -5.41 19.58
N THR A 45 1.83 -5.82 20.03
CA THR A 45 2.61 -6.86 19.33
C THR A 45 1.94 -8.22 19.31
N THR A 46 0.96 -8.45 20.20
CA THR A 46 0.16 -9.65 20.30
C THR A 46 -1.14 -9.58 19.49
N ASP A 47 -1.42 -8.45 18.83
CA ASP A 47 -2.61 -8.29 18.01
C ASP A 47 -2.58 -9.26 16.81
N PRO A 48 -3.60 -10.12 16.65
CA PRO A 48 -3.64 -11.10 15.57
C PRO A 48 -3.69 -10.48 14.17
N GLU A 49 -4.16 -9.24 14.02
CA GLU A 49 -4.22 -8.54 12.73
C GLU A 49 -2.90 -7.85 12.36
N LEU A 50 -1.97 -7.68 13.30
CA LEU A 50 -0.73 -6.91 13.09
C LEU A 50 0.07 -7.40 11.87
N GLY A 51 0.12 -8.72 11.68
CA GLY A 51 0.81 -9.32 10.54
C GLY A 51 0.17 -8.96 9.19
N ASP A 52 -1.16 -8.92 9.12
CA ASP A 52 -1.89 -8.60 7.89
C ASP A 52 -1.87 -7.08 7.62
N GLN A 53 -1.95 -6.24 8.65
CA GLN A 53 -1.80 -4.79 8.49
C GLN A 53 -0.39 -4.40 8.03
N ARG A 54 0.65 -5.03 8.59
CA ARG A 54 2.04 -4.84 8.12
C ARG A 54 2.19 -5.24 6.66
N PHE A 55 1.60 -6.37 6.26
CA PHE A 55 1.61 -6.79 4.86
C PHE A 55 0.90 -5.77 3.94
N ARG A 56 -0.26 -5.24 4.36
CA ARG A 56 -0.93 -4.16 3.63
C ARG A 56 -0.03 -2.93 3.49
N LEU A 57 0.61 -2.50 4.57
CA LEU A 57 1.51 -1.35 4.55
C LEU A 57 2.65 -1.56 3.54
N ASP A 58 3.30 -2.72 3.55
CA ASP A 58 4.37 -3.05 2.59
C ASP A 58 3.88 -2.94 1.14
N VAL A 59 2.71 -3.51 0.84
CA VAL A 59 2.14 -3.46 -0.52
C VAL A 59 1.80 -2.03 -0.92
N TRP A 60 1.15 -1.27 -0.04
CA TRP A 60 0.78 0.11 -0.31
C TRP A 60 2.00 1.02 -0.49
N MET A 61 3.03 0.90 0.34
CA MET A 61 4.28 1.67 0.17
C MET A 61 4.92 1.41 -1.19
N THR A 62 5.02 0.14 -1.61
CA THR A 62 5.57 -0.17 -2.95
C THR A 62 4.70 0.32 -4.09
N THR A 63 3.37 0.38 -3.90
CA THR A 63 2.43 0.90 -4.89
C THR A 63 2.50 2.42 -4.99
N LEU A 64 2.58 3.12 -3.86
CA LEU A 64 2.76 4.56 -3.77
C LEU A 64 4.02 5.01 -4.53
N GLU A 65 5.16 4.35 -4.30
CA GLU A 65 6.39 4.64 -5.04
C GLU A 65 6.22 4.50 -6.57
N ARG A 66 5.46 3.49 -7.01
CA ARG A 66 5.19 3.26 -8.45
C ARG A 66 4.30 4.36 -9.01
N ILE A 67 3.25 4.75 -8.29
CA ILE A 67 2.36 5.87 -8.67
C ILE A 67 3.19 7.14 -8.86
N ARG A 68 4.01 7.52 -7.87
CA ARG A 68 4.85 8.72 -7.92
C ARG A 68 5.86 8.70 -9.06
N LYS A 69 6.46 7.53 -9.36
CA LYS A 69 7.35 7.37 -10.53
C LYS A 69 6.60 7.63 -11.84
N ILE A 70 5.38 7.10 -11.99
CA ILE A 70 4.56 7.30 -13.19
C ILE A 70 4.15 8.77 -13.33
N GLU A 71 3.70 9.42 -12.26
CA GLU A 71 3.36 10.84 -12.28
C GLU A 71 4.55 11.71 -12.71
N ALA A 72 5.74 11.47 -12.15
CA ALA A 72 6.95 12.18 -12.52
C ALA A 72 7.33 11.96 -13.99
N MET A 73 7.18 10.74 -14.50
CA MET A 73 7.42 10.43 -15.92
C MET A 73 6.43 11.15 -16.84
N MET A 74 5.16 11.28 -16.43
CA MET A 74 4.14 11.99 -17.21
C MET A 74 4.41 13.49 -17.22
N ALA A 75 4.71 14.10 -16.07
CA ALA A 75 5.06 15.52 -15.96
C ALA A 75 6.35 15.88 -16.72
N GLY A 76 7.29 14.94 -16.83
CA GLY A 76 8.53 15.13 -17.60
C GLY A 76 8.37 15.03 -19.11
N LYS A 77 7.30 14.39 -19.61
CA LYS A 77 7.01 14.25 -21.04
C LYS A 77 6.21 15.42 -21.64
N GLU A 78 5.61 16.26 -20.79
CA GLU A 78 4.85 17.45 -21.22
C GLU A 78 5.74 18.70 -21.40
N ARG A 79 7.07 18.55 -21.42
CA ARG A 79 8.05 19.63 -21.65
C ARG A 79 8.79 19.49 -22.97
#